data_AF-A0A9P6NZR2-F1
#
_entry.id   AF-A0A9P6NZR2-F1
#
_cell.length_a   1.000
_cell.length_b   1.000
_cell.length_c   1.000
_cell.angle_alpha   90.00
_cell.angle_beta   90.00
_cell.angle_gamma   90.00
#
_symmetry.space_group_name_H-M   'P 1'
#
loop_
_entity.id
_entity.type
_entity.pdbx_description
1 polymer ?
#
loop_
_entity_poly.entity_id
_entity_poly.type
_entity_poly.pdbx_seq_one_letter_code
_entity_poly.pdbx_strand_id
1 'polypeptide(L)' 'LYDVPGPNFVWAMDGHDKLKPFGSCLYCAIDAWSQKVLKLHVATNNNDPQ' A
#
# COMPACT_ATOMS: atom_id res chain seq x y z
N LEU A 1 19.48 4.27 -10.06
CA LEU A 1 19.14 5.32 -9.07
C LEU A 1 17.78 5.86 -9.49
N TYR A 2 16.73 5.60 -8.70
CA TYR A 2 15.42 6.21 -8.96
C TYR A 2 15.48 7.62 -8.37
N ASP A 3 15.47 8.64 -9.22
CA ASP A 3 15.45 10.02 -8.76
C ASP A 3 14.00 10.50 -8.78
N VAL A 4 13.42 10.68 -7.59
CA VAL A 4 12.07 11.22 -7.45
C VAL A 4 12.24 12.72 -7.18
N PRO A 5 11.98 13.60 -8.16
CA PRO A 5 12.39 15.00 -8.13
C PRO A 5 11.70 15.86 -7.07
N GLY A 6 10.68 15.33 -6.37
CA GLY A 6 9.96 16.08 -5.37
C GLY A 6 8.83 15.29 -4.69
N PRO A 7 8.18 15.92 -3.70
CA PRO A 7 7.09 15.29 -2.96
C PRO A 7 5.91 15.13 -3.89
N ASN A 8 5.14 14.06 -3.70
CA ASN A 8 3.91 13.85 -4.43
C ASN A 8 4.11 13.63 -5.94
N PHE A 9 5.35 13.39 -6.39
CA PHE A 9 5.67 13.17 -7.80
C PHE A 9 5.38 11.73 -8.23
N VAL A 10 5.68 10.76 -7.36
CA VAL A 10 5.40 9.33 -7.58
C VAL A 10 4.84 8.74 -6.29
N TRP A 11 3.76 7.97 -6.41
CA TRP A 11 3.16 7.21 -5.31
C TRP A 11 3.39 5.73 -5.54
N ALA A 12 3.93 5.05 -4.53
CA ALA A 12 3.99 3.61 -4.48
C ALA A 12 2.74 3.09 -3.76
N MET A 13 1.90 2.33 -4.46
CA MET A 13 0.72 1.69 -3.90
C MET A 13 0.90 0.18 -3.91
N ASP A 14 0.74 -0.45 -2.76
CA ASP A 14 0.87 -1.90 -2.64
C ASP A 14 -0.17 -2.49 -1.66
N GLY A 15 -0.57 -3.73 -1.93
CA GLY A 15 -1.50 -4.51 -1.13
C GLY A 15 -0.77 -5.60 -0.37
N HIS A 16 -0.83 -5.58 0.96
CA HIS A 16 -0.20 -6.58 1.80
C HIS A 16 -1.22 -7.60 2.35
N ASP A 17 -0.92 -8.86 2.08
CA ASP A 17 -1.74 -10.03 2.41
C ASP A 17 -1.55 -10.59 3.83
N LYS A 18 -0.77 -9.94 4.70
CA LYS A 18 -0.49 -10.46 6.06
C LYS A 18 -1.73 -10.69 6.90
N LEU A 19 -2.78 -9.90 6.66
CA LEU A 19 -4.05 -10.01 7.37
C LEU A 19 -5.06 -10.93 6.68
N LYS A 20 -4.70 -11.60 5.57
CA LYS A 20 -5.60 -12.53 4.87
C LYS A 20 -6.15 -13.63 5.77
N PRO A 21 -5.37 -14.24 6.70
CA PRO A 21 -5.92 -15.23 7.64
C PRO A 21 -7.03 -14.67 8.56
N PHE A 22 -7.08 -13.35 8.72
CA PHE A 22 -8.11 -12.63 9.48
C PHE A 22 -9.22 -12.05 8.59
N GLY A 23 -9.28 -12.44 7.31
CA GLY A 23 -10.32 -12.01 6.36
C GLY A 23 -10.15 -10.59 5.80
N SER A 24 -9.00 -9.95 5.98
CA SER A 24 -8.77 -8.57 5.51
C SER A 24 -7.41 -8.39 4.83
N CYS A 25 -7.31 -7.41 3.93
CA CYS A 25 -6.07 -7.02 3.26
C CYS A 25 -5.78 -5.55 3.53
N LEU A 26 -4.50 -5.23 3.72
CA LEU A 26 -4.03 -3.86 3.90
C LEU A 26 -3.60 -3.29 2.56
N TYR A 27 -4.11 -2.12 2.21
CA TYR A 27 -3.71 -1.36 1.03
C TYR A 27 -3.06 -0.07 1.50
N CYS A 28 -1.81 0.16 1.13
CA CYS A 28 -1.05 1.33 1.54
C CYS A 28 -0.59 2.12 0.31
N ALA A 29 -0.60 3.44 0.41
CA ALA A 29 0.02 4.35 -0.54
C ALA A 29 1.12 5.14 0.18
N ILE A 30 2.31 5.15 -0.38
CA ILE A 30 3.50 5.81 0.16
C ILE A 30 4.03 6.80 -0.88
N ASP A 31 4.40 7.99 -0.42
CA ASP A 31 5.13 8.96 -1.26
C ASP A 31 6.55 8.44 -1.52
N ALA A 32 6.91 8.23 -2.78
CA ALA A 32 8.20 7.62 -3.13
C ALA A 32 9.41 8.52 -2.84
N TRP A 33 9.21 9.85 -2.73
CA TRP A 33 10.26 10.79 -2.38
C TRP A 33 10.54 10.83 -0.87
N SER A 34 9.49 11.04 -0.07
CA SER A 34 9.63 11.19 1.39
C SER A 34 9.49 9.89 2.18
N GLN A 35 9.09 8.79 1.53
CA GLN A 35 8.78 7.49 2.15
C GLN A 35 7.70 7.57 3.24
N LYS A 36 6.83 8.59 3.19
CA LYS A 36 5.74 8.78 4.14
C LYS A 36 4.46 8.10 3.65
N VAL A 37 3.73 7.49 4.59
CA VAL A 37 2.40 6.93 4.31
C VAL A 37 1.43 8.06 4.02
N LEU A 38 0.85 8.04 2.83
CA LEU A 38 -0.19 8.96 2.39
C LEU A 38 -1.57 8.42 2.71
N LYS A 39 -1.75 7.10 2.57
CA LYS A 39 -3.04 6.45 2.77
C LYS A 39 -2.87 5.03 3.24
N LEU A 40 -3.70 4.62 4.20
CA LEU A 40 -3.85 3.24 4.63
C LEU A 40 -5.33 2.89 4.58
N HIS A 41 -5.67 1.80 3.89
CA HIS A 41 -7.02 1.30 3.78
C HIS A 41 -7.05 -0.20 4.09
N VAL A 42 -8.01 -0.62 4.90
CA VAL A 42 -8.24 -2.04 5.19
C VAL A 42 -9.54 -2.42 4.50
N ALA A 43 -9.47 -3.42 3.63
CA ALA A 43 -10.66 -3.97 2.99
C ALA A 43 -10.69 -5.48 3.12
N THR A 44 -11.87 -6.05 3.25
CA THR A 44 -12.11 -7.48 3.12
C THR A 44 -11.99 -7.85 1.64
N ASN A 45 -10.98 -8.65 1.28
CA ASN A 45 -10.82 -9.13 -0.09
C ASN A 45 -11.73 -10.35 -0.32
N ASN A 46 -12.40 -10.41 -1.47
CA ASN A 46 -13.23 -11.54 -1.91
C ASN A 46 -12.40 -12.76 -2.38
N ASN A 47 -11.07 -12.66 -2.40
CA ASN A 47 -10.20 -13.80 -2.65
C ASN A 47 -10.25 -14.74 -1.46
N ASP A 48 -11.08 -15.78 -1.57
CA ASP A 48 -11.17 -16.91 -0.65
C ASP A 48 -9.76 -17.51 -0.45
N PRO A 49 -9.20 -17.46 0.77
CA PRO A 49 -7.86 -17.95 1.05
C PRO A 49 -7.80 -19.45 1.32
N GLN A 50 -8.89 -20.20 1.08
CA GLN A 50 -8.94 -21.66 1.26
C GLN A 50 -7.73 -22.39 0.68
#